data_AF-A0AAP7KJQ8-F1
#
_entry.id   AF-A0AAP7KJQ8-F1
#
_cell.length_a   1.000
_cell.length_b   1.000
_cell.length_c   1.000
_cell.angle_alpha   90.00
_cell.angle_beta   90.00
_cell.angle_gamma   90.00
#
_symmetry.space_group_name_H-M   'P 1'
#
loop_
_entity.id
_entity.type
_entity.pdbx_description
1 polymer ?
#
loop_
_entity_poly.entity_id
_entity_poly.type
_entity_poly.pdbx_seq_one_letter_code
_entity_poly.pdbx_strand_id
1 'polypeptide(L)'
;MIGIFDSDNENIKLVSKENYNVYSFKIDPANISTELLFSDDEIKTVLDGKRLFIGSEFDSTSKYHLIENFHIGGKAHTKASNRIIIDKDIYKGNNIACISKECFAQAIYNGQIQISDASWENFRHIFEKISEIIDSNQVAGSENGK
;
A
#
# COMPACT_ATOMS: atom_id res chain seq x y z
N MET A 1 7.27 -15.19 12.22
CA MET A 1 7.00 -13.78 11.83
C MET A 1 7.25 -13.68 10.34
N ILE A 2 6.26 -13.23 9.56
CA ILE A 2 6.39 -13.02 8.11
C ILE A 2 6.58 -11.53 7.89
N GLY A 3 7.63 -11.15 7.15
CA GLY A 3 7.83 -9.78 6.69
C GLY A 3 7.38 -9.65 5.24
N ILE A 4 6.58 -8.63 4.93
CA ILE A 4 6.18 -8.29 3.56
C ILE A 4 6.88 -7.00 3.17
N PHE A 5 7.55 -7.00 2.03
CA PHE A 5 8.26 -5.86 1.48
C PHE A 5 7.75 -5.59 0.06
N ASP A 6 7.16 -4.43 -0.16
CA ASP A 6 6.73 -3.98 -1.49
C ASP A 6 7.94 -3.45 -2.29
N SER A 7 7.94 -3.68 -3.60
CA SER A 7 8.98 -3.18 -4.51
C SER A 7 8.36 -2.70 -5.81
N ASP A 8 8.57 -1.42 -6.10
CA ASP A 8 8.07 -0.76 -7.31
C ASP A 8 8.85 -1.14 -8.60
N ASN A 9 9.67 -2.20 -8.57
CA ASN A 9 10.52 -2.57 -9.71
C ASN A 9 9.82 -3.57 -10.65
N GLU A 10 9.52 -3.15 -11.87
CA GLU A 10 8.85 -4.01 -12.88
C GLU A 10 9.69 -5.24 -13.28
N ASN A 11 11.01 -5.19 -13.10
CA ASN A 11 11.96 -6.24 -13.47
C ASN A 11 12.38 -7.14 -12.30
N ILE A 12 11.50 -7.36 -11.31
CA ILE A 12 11.78 -8.27 -10.21
C ILE A 12 11.90 -9.70 -10.74
N LYS A 13 13.10 -10.28 -10.59
CA LYS A 13 13.28 -11.73 -10.66
C LYS A 13 12.66 -12.33 -9.40
N LEU A 14 11.69 -13.22 -9.59
CA LEU A 14 11.15 -13.99 -8.49
C LEU A 14 12.25 -14.91 -7.94
N VAL A 15 12.38 -14.93 -6.62
CA VAL A 15 13.41 -15.68 -5.91
C VAL A 15 12.68 -16.46 -4.81
N SER A 16 12.64 -17.77 -4.94
CA SER A 16 12.46 -18.67 -3.81
C SER A 16 13.85 -19.19 -3.43
N LYS A 17 14.35 -18.77 -2.28
CA LYS A 17 15.57 -19.33 -1.71
C LYS A 17 15.21 -20.02 -0.41
N GLU A 18 14.96 -21.32 -0.49
CA GLU A 18 14.62 -22.19 0.63
C GLU A 18 15.62 -22.05 1.79
N ASN A 19 16.92 -21.90 1.49
CA ASN A 19 17.98 -21.75 2.49
C ASN A 19 17.86 -20.49 3.37
N TYR A 20 17.09 -19.49 2.96
CA TYR A 20 16.91 -18.24 3.70
C TYR A 20 15.45 -17.98 4.10
N ASN A 21 14.52 -18.90 3.78
CA ASN A 21 13.07 -18.71 3.95
C ASN A 21 12.57 -17.37 3.37
N VAL A 22 13.17 -16.94 2.25
CA VAL A 22 12.77 -15.74 1.51
C VAL A 22 11.97 -16.17 0.29
N TYR A 23 10.75 -15.66 0.21
CA TYR A 23 9.81 -15.89 -0.89
C TYR A 23 9.47 -14.53 -1.52
N SER A 24 9.44 -14.47 -2.84
CA SER A 24 8.84 -13.35 -3.56
C SER A 24 7.77 -13.84 -4.51
N PHE A 25 6.67 -13.07 -4.59
CA PHE A 25 5.57 -13.29 -5.50
C PHE A 25 5.13 -11.94 -6.08
N LYS A 26 4.42 -11.98 -7.21
CA LYS A 26 3.83 -10.77 -7.81
C LYS A 26 2.41 -10.60 -7.32
N ILE A 27 2.02 -9.36 -7.10
CA ILE A 27 0.63 -8.96 -6.83
C ILE A 27 -0.11 -8.89 -8.18
N ASP A 28 -1.39 -9.26 -8.16
CA ASP A 28 -2.31 -9.19 -9.29
C ASP A 28 -3.36 -8.09 -9.01
N PRO A 29 -3.61 -7.14 -9.94
CA PRO A 29 -2.96 -6.94 -11.24
C PRO A 29 -1.49 -6.55 -11.19
N ALA A 30 -0.77 -6.82 -12.29
CA ALA A 30 0.61 -6.38 -12.43
C ALA A 30 0.71 -4.84 -12.43
N ASN A 31 1.83 -4.32 -11.92
CA ASN A 31 2.18 -2.90 -11.93
C ASN A 31 1.25 -1.99 -11.10
N ILE A 32 0.54 -2.54 -10.11
CA ILE A 32 -0.08 -1.74 -9.06
C ILE A 32 0.71 -1.90 -7.75
N SER A 33 0.83 -0.81 -7.00
CA SER A 33 1.32 -0.87 -5.62
C SER A 33 0.23 -1.47 -4.72
N THR A 34 0.63 -2.15 -3.65
CA THR A 34 -0.30 -2.78 -2.69
C THR A 34 -1.36 -1.83 -2.16
N GLU A 35 -1.03 -0.55 -1.97
CA GLU A 35 -2.01 0.41 -1.44
C GLU A 35 -3.12 0.76 -2.44
N LEU A 36 -2.93 0.49 -3.72
CA LEU A 36 -3.96 0.69 -4.75
C LEU A 36 -4.93 -0.49 -4.87
N LEU A 37 -4.77 -1.52 -4.04
CA LEU A 37 -5.78 -2.58 -3.84
C LEU A 37 -6.96 -2.08 -3.00
N PHE A 38 -6.78 -0.99 -2.25
CA PHE A 38 -7.87 -0.24 -1.64
C PHE A 38 -8.54 0.67 -2.67
N SER A 39 -9.83 0.91 -2.51
CA SER A 39 -10.56 1.87 -3.34
C SER A 39 -10.12 3.31 -3.04
N ASP A 40 -10.33 4.20 -4.02
CA ASP A 40 -10.08 5.63 -3.86
C ASP A 40 -10.82 6.22 -2.64
N ASP A 41 -12.06 5.80 -2.39
CA ASP A 41 -12.86 6.29 -1.27
C ASP A 41 -12.29 5.84 0.08
N GLU A 42 -11.84 4.59 0.17
CA GLU A 42 -11.18 4.08 1.38
C GLU A 42 -9.86 4.80 1.63
N ILE A 43 -9.01 4.97 0.59
CA ILE A 43 -7.74 5.70 0.68
C ILE A 43 -7.98 7.15 1.14
N LYS A 44 -9.03 7.79 0.64
CA LYS A 44 -9.36 9.19 0.93
C LYS A 44 -10.13 9.37 2.24
N THR A 45 -10.33 8.30 3.02
CA THR A 45 -11.00 8.39 4.32
C THR A 45 -10.28 9.39 5.23
N VAL A 46 -11.06 10.32 5.80
CA VAL A 46 -10.53 11.40 6.65
C VAL A 46 -10.48 10.94 8.10
N LEU A 47 -9.31 11.07 8.71
CA LEU A 47 -9.04 10.87 10.14
C LEU A 47 -8.52 12.18 10.73
N ASP A 48 -9.24 12.74 11.71
CA ASP A 48 -8.90 14.00 12.38
C ASP A 48 -8.54 15.15 11.41
N GLY A 49 -9.30 15.24 10.31
CA GLY A 49 -9.12 16.27 9.28
C GLY A 49 -7.94 16.04 8.33
N LYS A 50 -7.29 14.86 8.38
CA LYS A 50 -6.19 14.45 7.51
C LYS A 50 -6.50 13.15 6.78
N ARG A 51 -5.84 12.86 5.66
CA ARG A 51 -6.03 11.62 4.89
C ARG A 51 -4.79 11.25 4.07
N LEU A 52 -4.78 10.08 3.45
CA LEU A 52 -3.87 9.83 2.34
C LEU A 52 -4.35 10.56 1.09
N PHE A 53 -3.41 10.87 0.20
CA PHE A 53 -3.69 11.51 -1.07
C PHE A 53 -3.15 10.65 -2.22
N ILE A 54 -3.76 10.79 -3.39
CA ILE A 54 -3.33 10.17 -4.64
C ILE A 54 -2.76 11.28 -5.52
N GLY A 55 -1.59 11.07 -6.11
CA GLY A 55 -0.93 12.08 -6.94
C GLY A 55 -1.76 12.62 -8.09
N SER A 56 -2.66 11.81 -8.65
CA SER A 56 -3.62 12.21 -9.69
C SER A 56 -4.66 13.23 -9.21
N GLU A 57 -4.76 13.49 -7.92
CA GLU A 57 -5.59 14.57 -7.35
C GLU A 57 -4.95 15.96 -7.55
N PHE A 58 -3.69 16.04 -7.99
CA PHE A 58 -2.93 17.28 -8.13
C PHE A 58 -2.50 17.54 -9.57
N ASP A 59 -2.58 18.81 -9.95
CA ASP A 59 -2.05 19.28 -11.22
C ASP A 59 -0.51 19.33 -11.21
N SER A 60 0.10 18.78 -12.25
CA SER A 60 1.55 18.67 -12.35
C SER A 60 2.26 20.01 -12.51
N THR A 61 1.59 21.07 -12.98
CA THR A 61 2.22 22.37 -13.21
C THR A 61 2.08 23.26 -11.98
N SER A 62 0.85 23.52 -11.57
CA SER A 62 0.49 24.41 -10.47
C SER A 62 0.77 23.79 -9.10
N LYS A 63 0.83 22.45 -9.01
CA LYS A 63 0.98 21.70 -7.75
C LYS A 63 -0.20 21.90 -6.78
N TYR A 64 -1.33 22.39 -7.28
CA TYR A 64 -2.56 22.48 -6.52
C TYR A 64 -3.44 21.26 -6.77
N HIS A 65 -4.21 20.92 -5.76
CA HIS A 65 -5.25 19.92 -5.87
C HIS A 65 -6.33 20.41 -6.84
N LEU A 66 -6.88 19.50 -7.65
CA LEU A 66 -7.74 19.85 -8.78
C LEU A 66 -9.12 20.42 -8.36
N ILE A 67 -9.59 20.06 -7.17
CA ILE A 67 -10.93 20.41 -6.67
C ILE A 67 -10.86 21.18 -5.34
N GLU A 68 -10.16 20.62 -4.36
CA GLU A 68 -10.02 21.18 -3.00
C GLU A 68 -8.81 22.12 -2.85
N ASN A 69 -8.77 22.91 -1.78
CA ASN A 69 -7.68 23.85 -1.48
C ASN A 69 -6.50 23.17 -0.76
N PHE A 70 -5.86 22.21 -1.41
CA PHE A 70 -4.61 21.59 -0.97
C PHE A 70 -3.48 21.89 -1.98
N HIS A 71 -2.23 21.88 -1.51
CA HIS A 71 -1.07 21.92 -2.39
C HIS A 71 -0.05 20.86 -2.03
N ILE A 72 0.64 20.35 -3.06
CA ILE A 72 1.73 19.38 -2.92
C ILE A 72 3.07 20.10 -2.92
N GLY A 73 3.87 19.85 -1.88
CA GLY A 73 5.16 20.49 -1.67
C GLY A 73 6.33 19.50 -1.70
N GLY A 74 7.48 19.99 -1.21
CA GLY A 74 8.65 19.17 -0.92
C GLY A 74 9.09 18.29 -2.09
N LYS A 75 9.44 17.04 -1.82
CA LYS A 75 9.78 16.06 -2.86
C LYS A 75 8.54 15.36 -3.44
N ALA A 76 7.38 15.53 -2.84
CA ALA A 76 6.15 14.88 -3.28
C ALA A 76 5.66 15.43 -4.63
N HIS A 77 6.03 16.66 -5.02
CA HIS A 77 5.59 17.30 -6.27
C HIS A 77 5.87 16.50 -7.56
N THR A 78 6.81 15.54 -7.53
CA THR A 78 7.10 14.63 -8.65
C THR A 78 6.05 13.54 -8.82
N LYS A 79 5.23 13.30 -7.79
CA LYS A 79 4.10 12.36 -7.80
C LYS A 79 2.82 12.98 -8.36
N ALA A 80 2.77 14.31 -8.53
CA ALA A 80 1.60 14.99 -9.08
C ALA A 80 1.21 14.42 -10.46
N SER A 81 -0.08 14.28 -10.71
CA SER A 81 -0.67 13.63 -11.89
C SER A 81 -0.41 12.12 -12.05
N ASN A 82 0.39 11.50 -11.17
CA ASN A 82 0.63 10.06 -11.17
C ASN A 82 -0.30 9.34 -10.17
N ARG A 83 -0.74 8.13 -10.49
CA ARG A 83 -1.55 7.31 -9.58
C ARG A 83 -0.68 6.65 -8.51
N ILE A 84 -0.14 7.47 -7.60
CA ILE A 84 0.78 7.07 -6.53
C ILE A 84 0.29 7.66 -5.21
N ILE A 85 0.33 6.88 -4.13
CA ILE A 85 -0.02 7.36 -2.79
C ILE A 85 1.02 8.37 -2.27
N ILE A 86 0.50 9.44 -1.68
CA ILE A 86 1.24 10.51 -1.04
C ILE A 86 0.79 10.60 0.42
N ASP A 87 1.76 10.45 1.31
CA ASP A 87 1.60 10.39 2.76
C ASP A 87 2.39 11.51 3.49
N LYS A 88 2.98 12.43 2.71
CA LYS A 88 3.79 13.55 3.20
C LYS A 88 3.73 14.74 2.27
N ASP A 89 4.15 15.90 2.78
CA ASP A 89 4.27 17.14 2.01
C ASP A 89 2.97 17.61 1.33
N ILE A 90 1.80 17.25 1.87
CA ILE A 90 0.50 17.82 1.47
C ILE A 90 0.05 18.82 2.53
N TYR A 91 -0.35 19.99 2.07
CA TYR A 91 -0.65 21.12 2.94
C TYR A 91 -1.99 21.78 2.61
N LYS A 92 -2.69 22.21 3.65
CA LYS A 92 -3.87 23.09 3.59
C LYS A 92 -3.52 24.40 4.27
N GLY A 93 -3.20 25.43 3.50
CA GLY A 93 -2.49 26.60 4.02
C GLY A 93 -1.13 26.19 4.60
N ASN A 94 -0.86 26.52 5.86
CA ASN A 94 0.40 26.15 6.53
C ASN A 94 0.33 24.83 7.31
N ASN A 95 -0.79 24.11 7.28
CA ASN A 95 -0.99 22.90 8.07
C ASN A 95 -0.76 21.65 7.22
N ILE A 96 -0.06 20.66 7.78
CA ILE A 96 0.06 19.32 7.18
C ILE A 96 -1.31 18.66 7.15
N ALA A 97 -1.73 18.23 5.96
CA ALA A 97 -3.04 17.65 5.71
C ALA A 97 -3.02 16.13 5.52
N CYS A 98 -1.85 15.49 5.52
CA CYS A 98 -1.71 14.06 5.29
C CYS A 98 -1.46 13.24 6.56
N ILE A 99 -1.87 11.98 6.54
CA ILE A 99 -1.46 10.94 7.50
C ILE A 99 -0.34 10.08 6.88
N SER A 100 0.43 9.37 7.71
CA SER A 100 1.38 8.36 7.21
C SER A 100 0.66 7.09 6.76
N LYS A 101 1.29 6.30 5.89
CA LYS A 101 0.80 4.95 5.54
C LYS A 101 0.66 4.03 6.76
N GLU A 102 1.56 4.17 7.73
CA GLU A 102 1.49 3.45 9.02
C GLU A 102 0.22 3.82 9.80
N CYS A 103 -0.09 5.11 9.92
CA CYS A 103 -1.28 5.59 10.61
C CYS A 103 -2.56 5.09 9.91
N PHE A 104 -2.57 5.07 8.57
CA PHE A 104 -3.66 4.48 7.79
C PHE A 104 -3.84 2.98 8.09
N ALA A 105 -2.76 2.20 8.08
CA ALA A 105 -2.81 0.76 8.39
C ALA A 105 -3.29 0.48 9.83
N GLN A 106 -2.82 1.28 10.80
CA GLN A 106 -3.28 1.19 12.19
C GLN A 106 -4.77 1.54 12.32
N ALA A 107 -5.24 2.53 11.58
CA ALA A 107 -6.65 2.92 11.59
C ALA A 107 -7.56 1.83 11.01
N ILE A 108 -7.12 1.10 9.97
CA ILE A 108 -7.82 -0.10 9.49
C ILE A 108 -7.84 -1.17 10.59
N TYR A 109 -6.68 -1.48 11.17
CA TYR A 109 -6.56 -2.50 12.23
C TYR A 109 -7.45 -2.18 13.45
N ASN A 110 -7.53 -0.92 13.85
CA ASN A 110 -8.36 -0.46 14.96
C ASN A 110 -9.85 -0.29 14.59
N GLY A 111 -10.25 -0.57 13.34
CA GLY A 111 -11.62 -0.45 12.87
C GLY A 111 -12.12 0.98 12.64
N GLN A 112 -11.23 1.98 12.64
CA GLN A 112 -11.54 3.39 12.37
C GLN A 112 -11.76 3.64 10.87
N ILE A 113 -11.04 2.91 10.01
CA ILE A 113 -11.30 2.86 8.57
C ILE A 113 -11.91 1.49 8.27
N GLN A 114 -13.11 1.50 7.71
CA GLN A 114 -13.79 0.30 7.26
C GLN A 114 -13.38 0.01 5.82
N ILE A 115 -12.88 -1.20 5.57
CA ILE A 115 -12.53 -1.68 4.24
C ILE A 115 -13.65 -2.62 3.78
N SER A 116 -14.15 -2.38 2.58
CA SER A 116 -15.20 -3.15 1.95
C SER A 116 -14.75 -4.58 1.63
N ASP A 117 -15.71 -5.51 1.58
CA ASP A 117 -15.44 -6.88 1.14
C ASP A 117 -14.84 -6.94 -0.26
N ALA A 118 -15.24 -6.02 -1.15
CA ALA A 118 -14.70 -5.92 -2.50
C ALA A 118 -13.20 -5.52 -2.48
N SER A 119 -12.79 -4.62 -1.61
CA SER A 119 -11.38 -4.28 -1.45
C SER A 119 -10.61 -5.40 -0.77
N TRP A 120 -11.17 -6.08 0.23
CA TRP A 120 -10.54 -7.26 0.83
C TRP A 120 -10.33 -8.39 -0.18
N GLU A 121 -11.26 -8.55 -1.12
CA GLU A 121 -11.16 -9.52 -2.21
C GLU A 121 -9.93 -9.26 -3.09
N ASN A 122 -9.56 -7.99 -3.31
CA ASN A 122 -8.36 -7.64 -4.07
C ASN A 122 -7.08 -8.19 -3.40
N PHE A 123 -7.08 -8.42 -2.08
CA PHE A 123 -5.95 -9.01 -1.34
C PHE A 123 -5.99 -10.54 -1.29
N ARG A 124 -7.06 -11.20 -1.77
CA ARG A 124 -7.23 -12.66 -1.66
C ARG A 124 -6.00 -13.43 -2.13
N HIS A 125 -5.50 -13.09 -3.32
CA HIS A 125 -4.35 -13.77 -3.91
C HIS A 125 -3.06 -13.64 -3.05
N ILE A 126 -2.89 -12.52 -2.33
CA ILE A 126 -1.78 -12.32 -1.39
C ILE A 126 -1.94 -13.26 -0.20
N PHE A 127 -3.14 -13.35 0.37
CA PHE A 127 -3.41 -14.22 1.51
C PHE A 127 -3.29 -15.71 1.16
N GLU A 128 -3.74 -16.10 -0.03
CA GLU A 128 -3.58 -17.47 -0.53
C GLU A 128 -2.10 -17.83 -0.68
N LYS A 129 -1.29 -16.94 -1.27
CA LYS A 129 0.17 -17.15 -1.39
C LYS A 129 0.87 -17.24 -0.04
N ILE A 130 0.48 -16.40 0.92
CA ILE A 130 1.01 -16.48 2.28
C ILE A 130 0.63 -17.82 2.93
N SER A 131 -0.61 -18.28 2.74
CA SER A 131 -1.08 -19.56 3.28
C SER A 131 -0.31 -20.75 2.68
N GLU A 132 -0.13 -20.76 1.35
CA GLU A 132 0.68 -21.78 0.66
C GLU A 132 2.12 -21.86 1.22
N ILE A 133 2.74 -20.70 1.49
CA ILE A 133 4.10 -20.63 2.06
C ILE A 133 4.12 -21.19 3.49
N ILE A 134 3.12 -20.87 4.30
CA ILE A 134 3.01 -21.37 5.68
C ILE A 134 2.83 -22.88 5.69
N ASP A 135 1.90 -23.40 4.89
CA ASP A 135 1.57 -24.83 4.83
C ASP A 135 2.76 -25.66 4.33
N SER A 136 3.44 -25.18 3.27
CA SER A 136 4.62 -25.86 2.71
C SER A 136 5.76 -26.00 3.75
N ASN A 137 5.91 -25.02 4.63
CA ASN A 137 6.94 -25.05 5.68
C ASN A 137 6.58 -25.97 6.86
N GLN A 138 5.30 -26.25 7.11
CA GLN A 138 4.88 -27.22 8.13
C GLN A 138 5.16 -28.66 7.69
N VAL A 139 5.04 -28.95 6.39
CA VAL A 139 5.32 -30.28 5.83
C VAL A 139 6.83 -30.59 5.90
N ALA A 140 7.70 -29.64 5.55
CA ALA A 140 9.16 -29.83 5.58
C ALA A 140 9.75 -30.04 6.99
N GLY A 141 9.09 -29.51 8.04
CA GLY A 141 9.48 -29.73 9.44
C GLY A 141 9.13 -31.13 9.98
N SER A 142 8.26 -31.87 9.28
CA SER A 142 7.74 -33.17 9.71
C SER A 142 8.58 -34.36 9.23
N GLU A 143 9.41 -34.18 8.19
CA GLU A 143 10.20 -35.25 7.57
C GLU A 143 11.59 -35.44 8.17
N ASN A 144 12.09 -34.49 8.98
CA ASN A 144 13.40 -34.60 9.66
C ASN A 144 13.33 -35.20 11.08
N GLY A 145 12.20 -35.83 11.44
CA GLY A 145 11.95 -36.43 12.74
C GLY A 145 11.70 -37.93 12.66
N LYS A 146 12.60 -38.71 12.06
CA LYS A 146 12.68 -40.17 12.22
C LYS A 146 14.12 -40.65 12.24
#